data_AF-A0A518GZ85-F1
#
_entry.id   AF-A0A518GZ85-F1
#
_cell.length_a   1.000
_cell.length_b   1.000
_cell.length_c   1.000
_cell.angle_alpha   90.00
_cell.angle_beta   90.00
_cell.angle_gamma   90.00
#
_symmetry.space_group_name_H-M   'P 1'
#
loop_
_entity.id
_entity.type
_entity.pdbx_description
1 polymer ?
#
loop_
_entity_poly.entity_id
_entity_poly.type
_entity_poly.pdbx_seq_one_letter_code
_entity_poly.pdbx_strand_id
1 'polypeptide(L)'
;MEPITPVRLDPEFRPASSERSLPPVIDPAAYRRMLFNPFLGVLGVAAWAAGVRWLWIAAIERHAVFIYLMVAWVGAAFLLPRLCQFHCLDCGGTGRISRWRRHVCPAVARRILEGRPLRFRPPGPLAQLLMWGYFLAIVLVIARTWDLTSR
;
A
#
# COMPACT_ATOMS: atom_id res chain seq x y z
N MET A 1 41.37 13.12 -45.98
CA MET A 1 40.45 13.70 -44.98
C MET A 1 39.10 13.81 -45.66
N GLU A 2 38.19 12.92 -45.30
CA GLU A 2 36.84 12.89 -45.88
C GLU A 2 36.00 13.99 -45.21
N PRO A 3 35.33 14.87 -45.98
CA PRO A 3 34.54 15.93 -45.40
C PRO A 3 33.33 15.35 -44.66
N ILE A 4 33.19 15.71 -43.38
CA ILE A 4 32.03 15.37 -42.56
C ILE A 4 30.80 16.03 -43.22
N THR A 5 29.98 15.23 -43.89
CA THR A 5 28.70 15.69 -44.44
C THR A 5 27.79 16.08 -43.27
N PRO A 6 27.24 17.30 -43.23
CA PRO A 6 26.30 17.67 -42.19
C PRO A 6 25.07 16.76 -42.30
N VAL A 7 24.75 16.07 -41.21
CA VAL A 7 23.53 15.28 -41.08
C VAL A 7 22.35 16.19 -41.41
N ARG A 8 21.72 15.95 -42.56
CA ARG A 8 20.54 16.69 -42.99
C ARG A 8 19.41 16.29 -42.03
N LEU A 9 19.17 17.11 -41.01
CA LEU A 9 18.00 16.98 -40.16
C LEU A 9 16.77 17.06 -41.08
N ASP A 10 16.05 15.95 -41.16
CA ASP A 10 14.79 15.89 -41.89
C ASP A 10 13.82 16.92 -41.28
N PRO A 11 13.41 17.96 -42.04
CA PRO A 11 12.54 19.02 -41.52
C PRO A 11 11.16 18.51 -41.11
N GLU A 12 10.74 17.33 -41.60
CA GLU A 12 9.48 16.69 -41.21
C GLU A 12 9.63 15.86 -39.92
N PHE A 13 10.83 15.39 -39.63
CA PHE A 13 11.13 14.67 -38.40
C PHE A 13 11.57 15.64 -37.30
N ARG A 14 10.63 16.44 -36.79
CA ARG A 14 10.80 17.03 -35.45
C ARG A 14 10.62 15.89 -34.44
N PRO A 15 11.66 15.38 -33.76
CA PRO A 15 11.40 14.66 -32.53
C PRO A 15 10.64 15.64 -31.66
N ALA A 16 9.37 15.33 -31.37
CA ALA A 16 8.61 16.01 -30.34
C ALA A 16 9.31 15.69 -29.01
N SER A 17 10.45 16.32 -28.76
CA SER A 17 10.94 16.61 -27.44
C SER A 17 9.92 17.58 -26.88
N SER A 18 8.77 17.06 -26.45
CA SER A 18 7.90 17.85 -25.61
C SER A 18 8.71 18.09 -24.35
N GLU A 19 9.37 19.24 -24.27
CA GLU A 19 9.59 19.99 -23.05
C GLU A 19 8.22 20.30 -22.44
N ARG A 20 7.44 19.26 -22.14
CA ARG A 20 6.26 19.41 -21.30
C ARG A 20 6.83 19.74 -19.95
N SER A 21 6.78 21.03 -19.63
CA SER A 21 6.98 21.53 -18.29
C SER A 21 6.25 20.59 -17.34
N LEU A 22 7.04 19.92 -16.50
CA LEU A 22 6.50 19.06 -15.46
C LEU A 22 5.52 19.95 -14.66
N PRO A 23 4.23 19.55 -14.52
CA PRO A 23 3.28 20.37 -13.82
C PRO A 23 3.83 20.67 -12.41
N PRO A 24 3.66 21.89 -11.89
CA PRO A 24 4.32 22.34 -10.66
C PRO A 24 3.95 21.51 -9.42
N VAL A 25 2.86 20.73 -9.51
CA VAL A 25 2.46 19.75 -8.50
C VAL A 25 2.16 18.41 -9.19
N ILE A 26 3.14 17.51 -9.19
CA ILE A 26 2.94 16.13 -9.64
C ILE A 26 2.39 15.36 -8.45
N ASP A 27 1.10 15.02 -8.46
CA ASP A 27 0.57 14.04 -7.51
C ASP A 27 1.27 12.69 -7.78
N PRO A 28 2.13 12.20 -6.86
CA PRO A 28 2.84 10.95 -7.08
C PRO A 28 1.87 9.75 -7.18
N ALA A 29 0.66 9.87 -6.60
CA ALA A 29 -0.36 8.83 -6.68
C ALA A 29 -0.93 8.68 -8.11
N ALA A 30 -0.90 9.73 -8.93
CA ALA A 30 -1.42 9.69 -10.31
C ALA A 30 -0.56 8.83 -11.27
N TYR A 31 0.68 8.53 -10.90
CA TYR A 31 1.65 7.83 -11.74
C TYR A 31 2.11 6.48 -11.18
N ARG A 32 1.80 6.17 -9.92
CA ARG A 32 2.28 4.96 -9.22
C ARG A 32 1.21 3.88 -9.15
N ARG A 33 1.58 2.64 -9.45
CA ARG A 33 0.74 1.47 -9.15
C ARG A 33 1.25 0.78 -7.89
N MET A 34 0.52 0.97 -6.78
CA MET A 34 0.83 0.31 -5.50
C MET A 34 -0.33 -0.56 -5.06
N LEU A 35 0.01 -1.76 -4.60
CA LEU A 35 -0.88 -2.68 -3.93
C LEU A 35 -0.52 -2.72 -2.44
N PHE A 36 -1.53 -2.54 -1.60
CA PHE A 36 -1.45 -2.70 -0.17
C PHE A 36 -1.58 -4.18 0.19
N ASN A 37 -0.62 -4.69 0.95
CA ASN A 37 -0.62 -6.04 1.48
C ASN A 37 -0.89 -5.99 3.00
N PRO A 38 -2.12 -6.29 3.45
CA PRO A 38 -2.48 -6.32 4.86
C PRO A 38 -2.26 -7.67 5.54
N PHE A 39 -1.86 -8.73 4.83
CA PHE A 39 -1.92 -10.11 5.35
C PHE A 39 -1.23 -10.27 6.71
N LEU A 40 -0.01 -9.73 6.85
CA LEU A 40 0.72 -9.75 8.12
C LEU A 40 0.04 -8.91 9.20
N GLY A 41 -0.59 -7.79 8.83
CA GLY A 41 -1.38 -6.98 9.76
C GLY A 41 -2.60 -7.74 10.27
N VAL A 42 -3.33 -8.42 9.37
CA VAL A 42 -4.50 -9.25 9.70
C VAL A 42 -4.09 -10.41 10.60
N LEU A 43 -2.99 -11.11 10.29
CA LEU A 43 -2.45 -12.17 11.15
C LEU A 43 -2.06 -11.65 12.54
N GLY A 44 -1.44 -10.47 12.61
CA GLY A 44 -1.11 -9.83 13.87
C GLY A 44 -2.35 -9.50 14.71
N VAL A 45 -3.41 -8.99 14.09
CA VAL A 45 -4.69 -8.71 14.76
C VAL A 45 -5.37 -10.00 15.22
N ALA A 46 -5.35 -11.06 14.41
CA ALA A 46 -5.91 -12.35 14.77
C ALA A 46 -5.18 -12.97 15.97
N ALA A 47 -3.84 -12.94 15.98
CA ALA A 47 -3.02 -13.39 17.10
C ALA A 47 -3.30 -12.57 18.37
N TRP A 48 -3.43 -11.25 18.24
CA TRP A 48 -3.80 -10.37 19.34
C TRP A 48 -5.18 -10.71 19.93
N ALA A 49 -6.20 -10.86 19.09
CA ALA A 49 -7.55 -11.21 19.51
C ALA A 49 -7.60 -12.59 20.21
N ALA A 50 -6.85 -13.57 19.69
CA ALA A 50 -6.71 -14.88 20.32
C ALA A 50 -6.05 -14.79 21.71
N GLY A 51 -5.01 -13.96 21.85
CA GLY A 51 -4.36 -13.70 23.15
C GLY A 51 -5.32 -13.06 24.16
N VAL A 52 -6.06 -12.04 23.76
CA VAL A 52 -7.08 -11.39 24.62
C VAL A 52 -8.15 -12.38 25.07
N ARG A 53 -8.65 -13.21 24.14
CA ARG A 53 -9.64 -14.25 24.46
C ARG A 53 -9.09 -15.27 25.46
N TRP A 54 -7.84 -15.70 25.27
CA TRP A 54 -7.19 -16.66 26.17
C TRP A 54 -7.07 -16.12 27.59
N LEU A 55 -6.64 -14.86 27.75
CA LEU A 55 -6.56 -14.21 29.07
C LEU A 55 -7.92 -14.08 29.74
N TRP A 56 -8.98 -13.82 28.96
CA TRP A 56 -10.34 -13.73 29.47
C TRP A 56 -10.85 -15.08 30.01
N ILE A 57 -10.52 -16.17 29.32
CA ILE A 57 -10.86 -17.54 29.75
C ILE A 57 -10.03 -17.97 30.97
N ALA A 58 -8.77 -17.55 31.04
CA ALA A 58 -7.86 -17.88 32.12
C ALA A 58 -8.19 -17.23 33.47
N ALA A 59 -9.29 -16.46 33.57
CA ALA A 59 -9.77 -15.79 34.79
C ALA A 59 -8.70 -14.95 35.51
N ILE A 60 -7.77 -14.36 34.75
CA ILE A 60 -6.73 -13.50 35.28
C ILE A 60 -7.36 -12.30 35.98
N GLU A 61 -6.76 -11.85 37.08
CA GLU A 61 -7.23 -10.68 37.84
C GLU A 61 -7.54 -9.49 36.92
N ARG A 62 -8.68 -8.85 37.13
CA ARG A 62 -9.18 -7.77 36.25
C ARG A 62 -8.16 -6.66 36.01
N HIS A 63 -7.31 -6.37 36.99
CA HIS A 63 -6.26 -5.37 36.88
C HIS A 63 -5.15 -5.79 35.91
N ALA A 64 -4.74 -7.06 35.92
CA ALA A 64 -3.75 -7.59 34.99
C ALA A 64 -4.32 -7.66 33.56
N VAL A 65 -5.61 -7.96 33.40
CA VAL A 65 -6.29 -7.88 32.08
C VAL A 65 -6.28 -6.45 31.53
N PHE A 66 -6.57 -5.45 32.36
CA PHE A 66 -6.55 -4.05 31.93
C PHE A 66 -5.15 -3.58 31.49
N ILE A 67 -4.13 -3.89 32.28
CA ILE A 67 -2.72 -3.56 31.93
C ILE A 67 -2.33 -4.25 30.63
N TYR A 68 -2.67 -5.54 30.48
CA TYR A 68 -2.39 -6.27 29.24
C TYR A 68 -3.08 -5.62 28.04
N LEU A 69 -4.37 -5.29 28.15
CA LEU A 69 -5.10 -4.63 27.07
C LEU A 69 -4.44 -3.31 26.68
N MET A 70 -4.02 -2.49 27.64
CA MET A 70 -3.30 -1.23 27.36
C MET A 70 -1.97 -1.49 26.62
N VAL A 71 -1.13 -2.38 27.13
CA VAL A 71 0.14 -2.74 26.49
C VAL A 71 -0.10 -3.31 25.09
N ALA A 72 -1.11 -4.14 24.94
CA ALA A 72 -1.42 -4.79 23.68
C ALA A 72 -2.01 -3.81 22.65
N TRP A 73 -2.82 -2.83 23.08
CA TRP A 73 -3.30 -1.73 22.22
C TRP A 73 -2.17 -0.82 21.76
N VAL A 74 -1.29 -0.40 22.68
CA VAL A 74 -0.11 0.40 22.33
C VAL A 74 0.79 -0.40 21.38
N GLY A 75 1.06 -1.66 21.71
CA GLY A 75 1.83 -2.58 20.86
C GLY A 75 1.22 -2.71 19.47
N ALA A 76 -0.09 -2.90 19.37
CA ALA A 76 -0.83 -2.98 18.11
C ALA A 76 -0.69 -1.67 17.29
N ALA A 77 -0.88 -0.50 17.92
CA ALA A 77 -0.74 0.79 17.26
C ALA A 77 0.67 1.00 16.65
N PHE A 78 1.72 0.49 17.30
CA PHE A 78 3.09 0.56 16.79
C PHE A 78 3.47 -0.55 15.80
N LEU A 79 2.94 -1.76 15.97
CA LEU A 79 3.30 -2.94 15.17
C LEU A 79 2.47 -3.04 13.89
N LEU A 80 1.17 -2.75 13.90
CA LEU A 80 0.32 -2.86 12.72
C LEU A 80 0.86 -2.05 11.52
N PRO A 81 1.24 -0.77 11.66
CA PRO A 81 1.79 0.00 10.55
C PRO A 81 3.12 -0.56 10.02
N ARG A 82 3.84 -1.34 10.83
CA ARG A 82 5.10 -2.00 10.45
C ARG A 82 4.88 -3.34 9.77
N LEU A 83 3.81 -4.04 10.12
CA LEU A 83 3.39 -5.31 9.52
C LEU A 83 2.76 -5.09 8.13
N CYS A 84 2.10 -3.95 7.95
CA CYS A 84 1.53 -3.56 6.68
C CYS A 84 2.61 -3.27 5.62
N GLN A 85 2.56 -4.00 4.51
CA GLN A 85 3.50 -3.85 3.41
C GLN A 85 2.85 -3.21 2.19
N PHE A 86 3.65 -2.55 1.36
CA PHE A 86 3.27 -2.17 0.00
C PHE A 86 4.02 -3.04 -1.00
N HIS A 87 3.41 -3.25 -2.15
CA HIS A 87 4.00 -3.90 -3.32
C HIS A 87 3.83 -2.97 -4.53
N CYS A 88 4.92 -2.63 -5.20
CA CYS A 88 4.89 -1.82 -6.41
C CYS A 88 4.67 -2.72 -7.63
N LEU A 89 3.57 -2.51 -8.35
CA LEU A 89 3.22 -3.31 -9.52
C LEU A 89 4.08 -2.98 -10.76
N ASP A 90 4.84 -1.90 -10.71
CA ASP A 90 5.67 -1.45 -11.83
C ASP A 90 7.08 -2.03 -11.79
N CYS A 91 7.70 -2.14 -10.60
CA CYS A 91 9.03 -2.73 -10.43
C CYS A 91 9.05 -4.03 -9.63
N GLY A 92 7.91 -4.48 -9.10
CA GLY A 92 7.81 -5.63 -8.22
C GLY A 92 8.35 -5.41 -6.79
N GLY A 93 8.89 -4.22 -6.50
CA GLY A 93 9.50 -3.92 -5.20
C GLY A 93 8.49 -3.94 -4.06
N THR A 94 8.86 -4.58 -2.95
CA THR A 94 8.08 -4.60 -1.70
C THR A 94 8.73 -3.73 -0.62
N GLY A 95 7.93 -3.25 0.32
CA GLY A 95 8.44 -2.50 1.45
C GLY A 95 7.39 -2.21 2.51
N ARG A 96 7.79 -1.51 3.58
CA ARG A 96 6.86 -1.09 4.64
C ARG A 96 5.99 0.05 4.18
N ILE A 97 4.70 0.02 4.50
CA ILE A 97 3.80 1.09 4.06
C ILE A 97 4.27 2.46 4.54
N SER A 98 4.76 2.64 5.77
CA SER A 98 5.27 3.94 6.24
C SER A 98 6.34 4.59 5.33
N ARG A 99 7.06 3.81 4.52
CA ARG A 99 8.07 4.28 3.57
C ARG A 99 7.57 4.37 2.12
N TRP A 100 6.28 4.13 1.86
CA TRP A 100 5.71 4.09 0.51
C TRP A 100 5.96 5.40 -0.27
N ARG A 101 5.88 6.56 0.40
CA ARG A 101 6.12 7.86 -0.23
C ARG A 101 7.55 8.03 -0.74
N ARG A 102 8.52 7.42 -0.03
CA ARG A 102 9.96 7.48 -0.34
C ARG A 102 10.38 6.47 -1.42
N HIS A 103 9.51 5.55 -1.81
CA HIS A 103 9.82 4.60 -2.88
C HIS A 103 9.86 5.32 -4.23
N VAL A 104 11.03 5.28 -4.89
CA VAL A 104 11.26 5.83 -6.23
C VAL A 104 11.31 4.66 -7.20
N CYS A 105 10.28 4.51 -8.03
CA CYS A 105 10.23 3.48 -9.07
C CYS A 105 10.74 4.07 -10.40
N PRO A 106 11.75 3.47 -11.06
CA PRO A 106 12.26 3.97 -12.34
C PRO A 106 11.18 4.07 -13.43
N ALA A 107 10.27 3.10 -13.48
CA ALA A 107 9.16 3.08 -14.44
C ALA A 107 8.13 4.20 -14.21
N VAL A 108 8.02 4.71 -12.98
CA VAL A 108 7.17 5.86 -12.63
C VAL A 108 7.86 7.15 -13.04
N ALA A 109 9.15 7.29 -12.74
CA ALA A 109 9.95 8.44 -13.17
C ALA A 109 9.92 8.59 -14.70
N ARG A 110 10.06 7.49 -15.44
CA ARG A 110 9.94 7.47 -16.90
C ARG A 110 8.58 7.96 -17.39
N ARG A 111 7.47 7.48 -16.80
CA ARG A 111 6.11 7.94 -17.17
C ARG A 111 5.85 9.41 -16.89
N ILE A 112 6.41 9.91 -15.79
CA ILE A 112 6.37 11.33 -15.43
C ILE A 112 7.08 12.16 -16.51
N LEU A 113 8.30 11.77 -16.90
CA LEU A 113 9.06 12.43 -17.95
C LEU A 113 8.37 12.36 -19.33
N GLU A 114 7.77 11.21 -19.65
CA GLU A 114 7.00 11.03 -20.90
C GLU A 114 5.63 11.73 -20.87
N GLY A 115 5.22 12.33 -19.74
CA GLY A 115 3.91 12.96 -19.58
C GLY A 115 2.74 11.99 -19.83
N ARG A 116 2.94 10.69 -19.56
CA ARG A 116 1.97 9.62 -19.78
C ARG A 116 1.38 9.18 -18.44
N PRO A 117 0.30 9.83 -17.95
CA PRO A 117 -0.35 9.41 -16.72
C PRO A 117 -0.97 8.02 -16.89
N LEU A 118 -1.27 7.38 -15.76
CA LEU A 118 -1.99 6.12 -15.77
C LEU A 118 -3.40 6.28 -16.34
N ARG A 119 -3.77 5.41 -17.29
CA ARG A 119 -5.14 5.34 -17.84
C ARG A 119 -6.16 4.93 -16.77
N PHE A 120 -5.74 4.05 -15.86
CA PHE A 120 -6.51 3.63 -14.69
C PHE A 120 -5.74 3.98 -13.43
N ARG A 121 -6.34 4.82 -12.58
CA ARG A 121 -5.79 5.16 -11.27
C ARG A 121 -6.21 4.08 -10.28
N PRO A 122 -5.27 3.30 -9.72
CA PRO A 122 -5.62 2.36 -8.67
C PRO A 122 -6.18 3.13 -7.47
N PRO A 123 -7.03 2.49 -6.64
CA PRO A 123 -7.47 3.09 -5.39
C PRO A 123 -6.24 3.46 -4.54
N GLY A 124 -6.29 4.63 -3.91
CA GLY A 124 -5.22 5.06 -3.01
C GLY A 124 -5.02 4.09 -1.84
N PRO A 125 -3.86 4.12 -1.16
CA PRO A 125 -3.56 3.20 -0.06
C PRO A 125 -4.60 3.26 1.07
N LEU A 126 -5.17 4.44 1.34
CA LEU A 126 -6.26 4.59 2.32
C LEU A 126 -7.55 3.89 1.85
N ALA A 127 -7.92 4.05 0.59
CA ALA A 127 -9.09 3.38 0.02
C ALA A 127 -8.89 1.85 0.00
N GLN A 128 -7.68 1.36 -0.31
CA GLN A 128 -7.36 -0.06 -0.21
C GLN A 128 -7.44 -0.56 1.23
N LEU A 129 -6.93 0.19 2.21
CA LEU A 129 -7.07 -0.15 3.63
C LEU A 129 -8.53 -0.24 4.06
N LEU A 130 -9.37 0.73 3.67
CA LEU A 130 -10.80 0.71 3.97
C LEU A 130 -11.50 -0.48 3.32
N MET A 131 -11.22 -0.75 2.03
CA MET A 131 -11.77 -1.90 1.32
C MET A 131 -11.40 -3.23 2.01
N TRP A 132 -10.14 -3.37 2.45
CA TRP A 132 -9.71 -4.53 3.24
C TRP A 132 -10.39 -4.60 4.61
N GLY A 133 -10.59 -3.45 5.27
CA GLY A 133 -11.34 -3.37 6.52
C GLY A 133 -12.79 -3.83 6.35
N TYR A 134 -13.47 -3.37 5.30
CA TYR A 134 -14.83 -3.81 4.95
C TYR A 134 -14.87 -5.30 4.62
N PHE A 135 -13.93 -5.79 3.81
CA PHE A 135 -13.83 -7.20 3.47
C PHE A 135 -13.68 -8.06 4.75
N LEU A 136 -12.76 -7.69 5.64
CA LEU A 136 -12.55 -8.39 6.91
C LEU A 136 -13.81 -8.35 7.78
N ALA A 137 -14.49 -7.21 7.89
CA ALA A 137 -15.73 -7.09 8.64
C ALA A 137 -16.83 -8.02 8.10
N ILE A 138 -16.99 -8.08 6.78
CA ILE A 138 -17.95 -8.99 6.11
C ILE A 138 -17.59 -10.44 6.42
N VAL A 139 -16.33 -10.83 6.28
CA VAL A 139 -15.88 -12.20 6.61
C VAL A 139 -16.17 -12.55 8.06
N LEU A 140 -15.92 -11.63 9.00
CA LEU A 140 -16.21 -11.83 10.42
C LEU A 140 -17.71 -11.96 10.70
N VAL A 141 -18.55 -11.14 10.07
CA VAL A 141 -20.01 -11.24 10.18
C VAL A 141 -20.49 -12.59 9.67
N ILE A 142 -20.05 -13.01 8.47
CA ILE A 142 -20.42 -14.31 7.89
C ILE A 142 -19.96 -15.47 8.78
N ALA A 143 -18.70 -15.43 9.25
CA ALA A 143 -18.18 -16.44 10.16
C ALA A 143 -18.99 -16.51 11.45
N ARG A 144 -19.41 -15.35 11.98
CA ARG A 144 -20.24 -15.29 13.19
C ARG A 144 -21.65 -15.82 12.98
N THR A 145 -22.29 -15.49 11.85
CA THR A 145 -23.63 -16.01 11.54
C THR A 145 -23.59 -17.51 11.30
N TRP A 146 -22.53 -18.01 10.65
CA TRP A 146 -22.33 -19.44 10.43
C TRP A 146 -22.20 -20.22 11.75
N ASP A 147 -21.37 -19.74 12.68
CA ASP A 147 -21.19 -20.33 14.03
C ASP A 147 -22.50 -20.36 14.84
N LEU A 148 -23.39 -19.38 14.64
CA LEU A 148 -24.71 -19.34 15.28
C LEU A 148 -25.68 -20.34 14.67
N THR A 149 -25.59 -20.62 13.37
CA THR A 149 -26.46 -21.60 12.70
C THR A 149 -26.00 -23.04 12.86
N SER A 150 -24.73 -23.27 13.25
CA SER A 150 -24.17 -24.61 13.44
C SER A 150 -24.31 -25.17 14.85
N ARG A 151 -24.90 -24.41 15.78
CA ARG A 151 -25.22 -24.84 17.15
C ARG A 151 -26.71 -25.10 17.28
#